data_AF-A0A961GJT9-F1
#
_entry.id   AF-A0A961GJT9-F1
#
_cell.length_a   1.000
_cell.length_b   1.000
_cell.length_c   1.000
_cell.angle_alpha   90.00
_cell.angle_beta   90.00
_cell.angle_gamma   90.00
#
_symmetry.space_group_name_H-M   'P 1'
#
loop_
_entity.id
_entity.type
_entity.pdbx_description
1 polymer ?
#
loop_
_entity_poly.entity_id
_entity_poly.type
_entity_poly.pdbx_seq_one_letter_code
_entity_poly.pdbx_strand_id
1 'polypeptide(L)'
;MPDAADAVRVAREANDLVADAVRRHPDRFAAFAALACQDPDAAVAELERCVTQLSFVGALVNGHTNGVYLDDDSLLGVWEAAESLGVPIYLHPAEPATPFAVCDGYPLQAATFGWAFETGAHALRVVLGGIFERFPAATLIVGHMGENLPYSLARLDDRYDFYVADSPLGERPSFYVKRNIMVTTSGVNDAAPLRCAIDVMGA
;
A
#
# COMPACT_ATOMS: atom_id res chain seq x y z
N MET A 1 13.56 -9.22 5.24
CA MET A 1 14.89 -9.80 4.93
C MET A 1 15.83 -8.65 4.59
N PRO A 2 16.98 -8.50 5.26
CA PRO A 2 17.87 -7.36 5.02
C PRO A 2 18.72 -7.50 3.75
N ASP A 3 19.10 -8.72 3.36
CA ASP A 3 19.91 -8.96 2.16
C ASP A 3 19.08 -8.89 0.87
N ALA A 4 19.52 -8.08 -0.08
CA ALA A 4 18.79 -7.81 -1.32
C ALA A 4 18.80 -9.00 -2.28
N ALA A 5 19.93 -9.70 -2.44
CA ALA A 5 20.03 -10.82 -3.38
C ALA A 5 19.15 -12.00 -2.94
N ASP A 6 19.15 -12.30 -1.64
CA ASP A 6 18.24 -13.28 -1.07
C ASP A 6 16.77 -12.85 -1.18
N ALA A 7 16.46 -11.57 -0.94
CA ALA A 7 15.09 -11.06 -1.09
C ALA A 7 14.57 -11.21 -2.53
N VAL A 8 15.38 -10.85 -3.53
CA VAL A 8 15.05 -10.99 -4.96
C VAL A 8 14.81 -12.46 -5.32
N ARG A 9 15.72 -13.35 -4.91
CA ARG A 9 15.59 -14.79 -5.16
C ARG A 9 14.31 -15.36 -4.55
N VAL A 10 14.06 -15.07 -3.27
CA VAL A 10 12.89 -15.58 -2.54
C VAL A 10 11.58 -15.01 -3.09
N ALA A 11 11.54 -13.72 -3.43
CA ALA A 11 10.36 -13.11 -4.05
C ALA A 11 10.01 -13.81 -5.37
N ARG A 12 11.02 -14.07 -6.21
CA ARG A 12 10.82 -14.76 -7.49
C ARG A 12 10.34 -16.20 -7.31
N GLU A 13 10.98 -16.96 -6.41
CA GLU A 13 10.57 -18.34 -6.08
C GLU A 13 9.13 -18.38 -5.54
N ALA A 14 8.75 -17.42 -4.69
CA ALA A 14 7.40 -17.31 -4.15
C ALA A 14 6.37 -16.97 -5.24
N ASN A 15 6.69 -16.02 -6.14
CA ASN A 15 5.83 -15.67 -7.26
C ASN A 15 5.62 -16.85 -8.21
N ASP A 16 6.67 -17.63 -8.51
CA ASP A 16 6.54 -18.83 -9.36
C ASP A 16 5.64 -19.89 -8.72
N LEU A 17 5.75 -20.10 -7.39
CA LEU A 17 4.88 -21.02 -6.65
C LEU A 17 3.42 -20.54 -6.62
N VAL A 18 3.19 -19.25 -6.44
CA VAL A 18 1.85 -18.65 -6.47
C VAL A 18 1.25 -18.73 -7.88
N ALA A 19 2.05 -18.49 -8.93
CA ALA A 19 1.60 -18.64 -10.31
C ALA A 19 1.20 -20.08 -10.64
N ASP A 20 1.95 -21.07 -10.13
CA ASP A 20 1.59 -22.48 -10.22
C ASP A 20 0.27 -22.81 -9.51
N ALA A 21 -0.03 -22.14 -8.39
CA ALA A 21 -1.30 -22.30 -7.70
C ALA A 21 -2.47 -21.68 -8.47
N VAL A 22 -2.30 -20.46 -8.99
CA VAL A 22 -3.31 -19.79 -9.83
C VAL A 22 -3.60 -20.59 -11.08
N ARG A 23 -2.57 -21.09 -11.79
CA ARG A 23 -2.74 -21.86 -13.04
C ARG A 23 -3.56 -23.13 -12.86
N ARG A 24 -3.50 -23.75 -11.67
CA ARG A 24 -4.31 -24.94 -11.37
C ARG A 24 -5.80 -24.63 -11.17
N HIS A 25 -6.13 -23.40 -10.76
CA HIS A 25 -7.51 -22.96 -10.47
C HIS A 25 -7.73 -21.48 -10.85
N PRO A 26 -7.62 -21.12 -12.15
CA PRO A 26 -7.60 -19.72 -12.58
C PRO A 26 -8.96 -19.01 -12.46
N ASP A 27 -10.05 -19.77 -12.33
CA ASP A 27 -11.40 -19.27 -12.07
C ASP A 27 -11.65 -18.95 -10.59
N ARG A 28 -10.71 -19.30 -9.71
CA ARG A 28 -10.85 -19.19 -8.25
C ARG A 28 -9.83 -18.28 -7.60
N PHE A 29 -8.64 -18.18 -8.19
CA PHE A 29 -7.52 -17.44 -7.61
C PHE A 29 -6.98 -16.41 -8.60
N ALA A 30 -6.66 -15.25 -8.06
CA ALA A 30 -5.77 -14.27 -8.66
C ALA A 30 -4.60 -14.04 -7.69
N ALA A 31 -3.54 -13.40 -8.17
CA ALA A 31 -2.33 -13.21 -7.38
C ALA A 31 -1.78 -11.80 -7.49
N PHE A 32 -1.21 -11.34 -6.39
CA PHE A 32 -0.34 -10.17 -6.33
C PHE A 32 1.12 -10.61 -6.25
N ALA A 33 2.00 -9.84 -6.89
CA ALA A 33 3.44 -10.05 -6.84
C ALA A 33 3.99 -9.69 -5.45
N ALA A 34 4.83 -10.56 -4.91
CA ALA A 34 5.77 -10.19 -3.86
C ALA A 34 6.96 -9.49 -4.51
N LEU A 35 7.31 -8.31 -4.00
CA LEU A 35 8.40 -7.49 -4.52
C LEU A 35 9.54 -7.36 -3.50
N ALA A 36 10.77 -7.45 -3.98
CA ALA A 36 11.96 -7.24 -3.18
C ALA A 36 12.41 -5.77 -3.25
N CYS A 37 11.70 -4.86 -2.57
CA CYS A 37 11.98 -3.42 -2.59
C CYS A 37 13.36 -3.02 -2.01
N GLN A 38 14.15 -3.97 -1.50
CA GLN A 38 15.57 -3.79 -1.18
C GLN A 38 16.40 -3.47 -2.43
N ASP A 39 15.95 -3.95 -3.58
CA ASP A 39 16.50 -3.69 -4.91
C ASP A 39 15.37 -3.19 -5.81
N PRO A 40 15.19 -1.86 -5.93
CA PRO A 40 14.09 -1.28 -6.68
C PRO A 40 14.05 -1.70 -8.15
N ASP A 41 15.21 -1.82 -8.81
CA ASP A 41 15.30 -2.22 -10.22
C ASP A 41 14.84 -3.67 -10.39
N ALA A 42 15.26 -4.57 -9.48
CA ALA A 42 14.78 -5.94 -9.48
C ALA A 42 13.28 -6.04 -9.14
N ALA A 43 12.77 -5.19 -8.24
CA ALA A 43 11.34 -5.12 -7.92
C ALA A 43 10.51 -4.70 -9.14
N VAL A 44 10.96 -3.71 -9.91
CA VAL A 44 10.33 -3.28 -11.17
C VAL A 44 10.28 -4.44 -12.17
N ALA A 45 11.44 -5.05 -12.45
CA ALA A 45 11.53 -6.15 -13.41
C ALA A 45 10.65 -7.35 -13.00
N GLU A 46 10.54 -7.63 -11.70
CA GLU A 46 9.71 -8.71 -11.20
C GLU A 46 8.21 -8.38 -11.27
N LEU A 47 7.81 -7.13 -11.02
CA LEU A 47 6.43 -6.69 -11.23
C LEU A 47 6.02 -6.86 -12.69
N GLU A 48 6.84 -6.36 -13.62
CA GLU A 48 6.61 -6.51 -15.06
C GLU A 48 6.48 -7.98 -15.46
N ARG A 49 7.38 -8.85 -14.99
CA ARG A 49 7.31 -10.28 -15.25
C ARG A 49 6.03 -10.90 -14.71
N CYS A 50 5.68 -10.61 -13.45
CA CYS A 50 4.50 -11.17 -12.81
C CYS A 50 3.21 -10.79 -13.56
N VAL A 51 3.08 -9.54 -13.96
CA VAL A 51 1.87 -9.07 -14.67
C VAL A 51 1.84 -9.61 -16.10
N THR A 52 2.92 -9.43 -16.86
CA THR A 52 2.92 -9.72 -18.31
C THR A 52 3.09 -11.18 -18.66
N GLN A 53 3.74 -11.97 -17.81
CA GLN A 53 4.07 -13.38 -18.09
C GLN A 53 3.32 -14.35 -17.17
N LEU A 54 3.01 -13.95 -15.93
CA LEU A 54 2.33 -14.80 -14.95
C LEU A 54 0.86 -14.42 -14.70
N SER A 55 0.36 -13.37 -15.37
CA SER A 55 -1.02 -12.88 -15.24
C SER A 55 -1.40 -12.46 -13.82
N PHE A 56 -0.44 -11.96 -13.04
CA PHE A 56 -0.73 -11.35 -11.75
C PHE A 56 -1.45 -10.02 -11.94
N VAL A 57 -2.25 -9.64 -10.95
CA VAL A 57 -3.17 -8.49 -11.05
C VAL A 57 -2.67 -7.27 -10.28
N GLY A 58 -1.39 -7.23 -9.92
CA GLY A 58 -0.75 -6.15 -9.16
C GLY A 58 0.36 -6.65 -8.24
N ALA A 59 0.70 -5.86 -7.23
CA ALA A 59 1.68 -6.20 -6.20
C ALA A 59 1.08 -6.12 -4.79
N LEU A 60 1.68 -6.83 -3.84
CA LEU A 60 1.39 -6.68 -2.41
C LEU A 60 2.70 -6.42 -1.67
N VAL A 61 2.77 -5.27 -1.03
CA VAL A 61 3.92 -4.81 -0.23
C VAL A 61 3.51 -4.79 1.24
N ASN A 62 4.34 -5.35 2.11
CA ASN A 62 4.07 -5.41 3.55
C ASN A 62 4.85 -4.29 4.25
N GLY A 63 4.16 -3.20 4.61
CA GLY A 63 4.72 -2.03 5.28
C GLY A 63 5.95 -1.46 4.58
N HIS A 64 6.95 -1.07 5.35
CA HIS A 64 8.21 -0.53 4.85
C HIS A 64 9.24 -1.64 4.53
N THR A 65 10.24 -1.31 3.72
CA THR A 65 11.42 -2.17 3.50
C THR A 65 12.65 -1.55 4.15
N ASN A 66 13.14 -2.12 5.25
CA ASN A 66 14.31 -1.62 5.99
C ASN A 66 14.22 -0.12 6.37
N GLY A 67 13.03 0.36 6.74
CA GLY A 67 12.75 1.77 7.06
C GLY A 67 12.45 2.67 5.85
N VAL A 68 12.54 2.14 4.62
CA VAL A 68 12.16 2.83 3.39
C VAL A 68 10.68 2.63 3.11
N TYR A 69 9.96 3.74 2.96
CA TYR A 69 8.53 3.77 2.65
C TYR A 69 8.31 3.97 1.15
N LEU A 70 7.10 3.69 0.69
CA LEU A 70 6.74 3.70 -0.73
C LEU A 70 6.76 5.09 -1.37
N ASP A 71 6.85 6.17 -0.60
CA ASP A 71 7.01 7.54 -1.11
C ASP A 71 8.48 7.92 -1.41
N ASP A 72 9.43 7.06 -1.05
CA ASP A 72 10.85 7.32 -1.28
C ASP A 72 11.19 7.37 -2.78
N ASP A 73 12.06 8.31 -3.16
CA ASP A 73 12.42 8.52 -4.57
C ASP A 73 13.06 7.27 -5.21
N SER A 74 13.69 6.40 -4.42
CA SER A 74 14.25 5.12 -4.91
C SER A 74 13.18 4.15 -5.42
N LEU A 75 11.91 4.30 -5.01
CA LEU A 75 10.80 3.43 -5.39
C LEU A 75 9.90 4.03 -6.47
N LEU A 76 10.23 5.19 -7.05
CA LEU A 76 9.43 5.79 -8.11
C LEU A 76 9.28 4.88 -9.33
N GLY A 77 10.31 4.10 -9.67
CA GLY A 77 10.23 3.12 -10.77
C GLY A 77 9.16 2.05 -10.53
N VAL A 78 8.91 1.66 -9.28
CA VAL A 78 7.85 0.69 -8.94
C VAL A 78 6.47 1.29 -9.19
N TRP A 79 6.27 2.57 -8.87
CA TRP A 79 5.02 3.28 -9.16
C TRP A 79 4.82 3.52 -10.66
N GLU A 80 5.87 3.91 -11.38
CA GLU A 80 5.84 4.07 -12.84
C GLU A 80 5.45 2.76 -13.52
N ALA A 81 6.06 1.64 -13.11
CA ALA A 81 5.74 0.32 -13.63
C ALA A 81 4.30 -0.09 -13.31
N ALA A 82 3.85 0.10 -12.06
CA ALA A 82 2.47 -0.23 -11.66
C ALA A 82 1.43 0.57 -12.46
N GLU A 83 1.65 1.88 -12.66
CA GLU A 83 0.78 2.74 -13.47
C GLU A 83 0.79 2.32 -14.94
N SER A 84 1.97 2.12 -15.54
CA SER A 84 2.12 1.72 -16.94
C SER A 84 1.45 0.38 -17.25
N LEU A 85 1.55 -0.58 -16.32
CA LEU A 85 0.89 -1.88 -16.39
C LEU A 85 -0.60 -1.82 -16.07
N GLY A 86 -1.10 -0.70 -15.52
CA GLY A 86 -2.50 -0.53 -15.13
C GLY A 86 -2.91 -1.41 -13.96
N VAL A 87 -2.00 -1.68 -13.02
CA VAL A 87 -2.23 -2.57 -11.87
C VAL A 87 -2.02 -1.86 -10.54
N PRO A 88 -2.77 -2.22 -9.48
CA PRO A 88 -2.61 -1.63 -8.16
C PRO A 88 -1.42 -2.19 -7.38
N ILE A 89 -1.00 -1.42 -6.38
CA ILE A 89 -0.17 -1.91 -5.26
C ILE A 89 -1.06 -2.04 -4.03
N TYR A 90 -1.14 -3.23 -3.44
CA TYR A 90 -1.77 -3.44 -2.14
C TYR A 90 -0.74 -3.19 -1.04
N LEU A 91 -0.98 -2.18 -0.21
CA LEU A 91 -0.18 -1.93 0.99
C LEU A 91 -0.81 -2.69 2.17
N HIS A 92 -0.18 -3.78 2.56
CA HIS A 92 -0.55 -4.59 3.72
C HIS A 92 0.28 -4.18 4.94
N PRO A 93 -0.26 -4.29 6.17
CA PRO A 93 0.53 -3.99 7.36
C PRO A 93 1.75 -4.88 7.57
N ALA A 94 2.73 -4.31 8.26
CA ALA A 94 3.86 -5.01 8.87
C ALA A 94 4.16 -4.35 10.23
N GLU A 95 5.13 -4.90 10.95
CA GLU A 95 5.66 -4.23 12.14
C GLU A 95 6.19 -2.83 11.79
N PRO A 96 5.97 -1.82 12.65
CA PRO A 96 6.43 -0.47 12.38
C PRO A 96 7.96 -0.37 12.38
N ALA A 97 8.51 0.54 11.55
CA ALA A 97 9.96 0.76 11.49
C ALA A 97 10.53 1.19 12.85
N THR A 98 9.73 1.97 13.57
CA THR A 98 10.00 2.40 14.94
C THR A 98 8.81 2.02 15.81
N PRO A 99 8.98 1.12 16.81
CA PRO A 99 7.90 0.75 17.71
C PRO A 99 7.30 1.96 18.43
N PHE A 100 5.97 1.95 18.58
CA PHE A 100 5.28 3.02 19.29
C PHE A 100 5.41 2.81 20.80
N ALA A 101 6.13 3.69 21.50
CA ALA A 101 6.32 3.59 22.95
C ALA A 101 5.00 3.58 23.74
N VAL A 102 3.94 4.18 23.20
CA VAL A 102 2.59 4.18 23.82
C VAL A 102 1.96 2.78 23.89
N CYS A 103 2.44 1.85 23.06
CA CYS A 103 1.94 0.48 22.99
C CYS A 103 2.69 -0.47 23.94
N ASP A 104 3.75 -0.01 24.62
CA ASP A 104 4.58 -0.86 25.47
C ASP A 104 3.82 -1.39 26.68
N GLY A 105 4.00 -2.68 26.96
CA GLY A 105 3.32 -3.39 28.06
C GLY A 105 1.90 -3.84 27.73
N TYR A 106 1.41 -3.61 26.51
CA TYR A 106 0.08 -4.01 26.05
C TYR A 106 0.15 -4.74 24.70
N PRO A 107 -0.84 -5.59 24.37
CA PRO A 107 -0.91 -6.27 23.08
C PRO A 107 -1.41 -5.33 21.97
N LEU A 108 -0.78 -4.15 21.82
CA LEU A 108 -1.21 -3.11 20.88
C LEU A 108 -0.30 -3.01 19.64
N GLN A 109 0.92 -3.56 19.67
CA GLN A 109 1.91 -3.36 18.59
C GLN A 109 1.48 -3.98 17.24
N ALA A 110 0.72 -5.08 17.28
CA ALA A 110 0.30 -5.82 16.09
C ALA A 110 -1.05 -5.34 15.52
N ALA A 111 -1.77 -6.24 14.86
CA ALA A 111 -3.10 -6.03 14.27
C ALA A 111 -4.16 -5.45 15.23
N THR A 112 -3.95 -5.53 16.55
CA THR A 112 -4.86 -4.95 17.55
C THR A 112 -4.98 -3.43 17.40
N PHE A 113 -3.88 -2.73 17.05
CA PHE A 113 -3.94 -1.28 16.83
C PHE A 113 -2.74 -0.73 16.03
N GLY A 114 -1.52 -1.06 16.43
CA GLY A 114 -0.28 -0.42 15.95
C GLY A 114 -0.07 -0.52 14.45
N TRP A 115 -0.39 -1.68 13.86
CA TRP A 115 -0.34 -1.90 12.42
C TRP A 115 -1.22 -0.91 11.62
N ALA A 116 -2.37 -0.51 12.16
CA ALA A 116 -3.24 0.46 11.51
C ALA A 116 -2.65 1.88 11.52
N PHE A 117 -1.90 2.24 12.57
CA PHE A 117 -1.18 3.53 12.61
C PHE A 117 -0.08 3.56 11.58
N GLU A 118 0.76 2.53 11.58
CA GLU A 118 1.90 2.43 10.66
C GLU A 118 1.42 2.50 9.20
N THR A 119 0.45 1.64 8.85
CA THR A 119 -0.01 1.48 7.47
C THR A 119 -0.81 2.69 7.00
N GLY A 120 -1.67 3.25 7.87
CA GLY A 120 -2.41 4.48 7.57
C GLY A 120 -1.47 5.68 7.39
N ALA A 121 -0.45 5.82 8.25
CA ALA A 121 0.56 6.87 8.11
C ALA A 121 1.40 6.68 6.84
N HIS A 122 1.78 5.45 6.51
CA HIS A 122 2.48 5.12 5.27
C HIS A 122 1.65 5.49 4.03
N ALA A 123 0.36 5.13 3.97
CA ALA A 123 -0.52 5.56 2.89
C ALA A 123 -0.61 7.10 2.78
N LEU A 124 -0.64 7.82 3.91
CA LEU A 124 -0.58 9.29 3.90
C LEU A 124 0.77 9.81 3.41
N ARG A 125 1.90 9.15 3.70
CA ARG A 125 3.19 9.51 3.13
C ARG A 125 3.18 9.41 1.60
N VAL A 126 2.56 8.37 1.03
CA VAL A 126 2.39 8.23 -0.43
C VAL A 126 1.61 9.43 -1.00
N VAL A 127 0.51 9.82 -0.36
CA VAL A 127 -0.28 10.99 -0.77
C VAL A 127 0.54 12.27 -0.65
N LEU A 128 1.08 12.55 0.54
CA LEU A 128 1.76 13.81 0.87
C LEU A 128 3.14 13.95 0.20
N GLY A 129 3.78 12.84 -0.14
CA GLY A 129 5.00 12.79 -0.95
C GLY A 129 4.76 13.09 -2.44
N GLY A 130 3.51 13.27 -2.85
CA GLY A 130 3.15 13.62 -4.23
C GLY A 130 3.29 12.46 -5.20
N ILE A 131 3.18 11.21 -4.74
CA ILE A 131 3.23 10.05 -5.65
C ILE A 131 2.08 10.12 -6.66
N PHE A 132 0.86 10.43 -6.21
CA PHE A 132 -0.30 10.55 -7.07
C PHE A 132 -0.36 11.87 -7.87
N GLU A 133 0.57 12.79 -7.65
CA GLU A 133 0.83 13.90 -8.58
C GLU A 133 1.68 13.42 -9.75
N ARG A 134 2.72 12.64 -9.47
CA ARG A 134 3.64 12.10 -10.48
C ARG A 134 2.96 11.01 -11.32
N PHE A 135 2.15 10.16 -10.67
CA PHE A 135 1.47 9.00 -11.24
C PHE A 135 -0.04 9.08 -10.96
N PRO A 136 -0.78 9.93 -11.69
CA PRO A 136 -2.18 10.23 -11.38
C PRO A 136 -3.14 9.05 -11.58
N ALA A 137 -2.77 8.04 -12.37
CA ALA A 137 -3.54 6.82 -12.61
C ALA A 137 -3.09 5.64 -11.73
N ALA A 138 -2.01 5.78 -10.96
CA ALA A 138 -1.61 4.77 -9.99
C ALA A 138 -2.71 4.52 -8.94
N THR A 139 -2.89 3.27 -8.56
CA THR A 139 -3.88 2.85 -7.56
C THR A 139 -3.19 2.16 -6.39
N LEU A 140 -3.53 2.57 -5.18
CA LEU A 140 -3.13 1.90 -3.94
C LEU A 140 -4.35 1.21 -3.32
N ILE A 141 -4.20 -0.04 -2.91
CA ILE A 141 -5.23 -0.75 -2.13
C ILE A 141 -4.76 -0.81 -0.68
N VAL A 142 -5.65 -0.48 0.24
CA VAL A 142 -5.38 -0.48 1.68
C VAL A 142 -6.42 -1.36 2.39
N GLY A 143 -5.93 -2.26 3.24
CA GLY A 143 -6.78 -3.19 4.00
C GLY A 143 -7.50 -2.56 5.19
N HIS A 144 -8.15 -3.40 6.00
CA HIS A 144 -8.63 -3.04 7.34
C HIS A 144 -9.52 -1.80 7.39
N MET A 145 -10.46 -1.71 6.43
CA MET A 145 -11.32 -0.56 6.19
C MET A 145 -10.56 0.75 5.94
N GLY A 146 -9.44 0.65 5.22
CA GLY A 146 -8.58 1.78 4.88
C GLY A 146 -7.74 2.28 6.05
N GLU A 147 -7.43 1.45 7.06
CA GLU A 147 -6.54 1.80 8.18
C GLU A 147 -6.94 3.12 8.88
N ASN A 148 -8.24 3.29 9.13
CA ASN A 148 -8.87 4.50 9.71
C ASN A 148 -8.84 5.75 8.82
N LEU A 149 -8.34 5.69 7.59
CA LEU A 149 -8.31 6.84 6.68
C LEU A 149 -9.71 7.38 6.38
N PRO A 150 -10.73 6.57 6.04
CA PRO A 150 -12.05 7.11 5.71
C PRO A 150 -12.65 7.95 6.85
N TYR A 151 -12.47 7.52 8.09
CA TYR A 151 -12.90 8.27 9.27
C TYR A 151 -12.14 9.59 9.45
N SER A 152 -10.86 9.63 9.07
CA SER A 152 -9.95 10.72 9.41
C SER A 152 -9.88 11.83 8.35
N LEU A 153 -10.42 11.63 7.14
CA LEU A 153 -10.20 12.55 6.00
C LEU A 153 -10.62 13.99 6.26
N ALA A 154 -11.77 14.23 6.89
CA ALA A 154 -12.23 15.59 7.15
C ALA A 154 -11.28 16.35 8.07
N ARG A 155 -10.73 15.68 9.08
CA ARG A 155 -9.72 16.26 9.98
C ARG A 155 -8.39 16.46 9.26
N LEU A 156 -8.01 15.51 8.40
CA LEU A 156 -6.76 15.59 7.64
C LEU A 156 -6.74 16.87 6.80
N ASP A 157 -7.77 17.12 5.99
CA ASP A 157 -7.84 18.32 5.14
C ASP A 157 -7.82 19.62 5.96
N ASP A 158 -8.64 19.71 7.00
CA ASP A 158 -8.73 20.90 7.86
C ASP A 158 -7.40 21.19 8.58
N ARG A 159 -6.66 20.16 9.00
CA ARG A 159 -5.32 20.35 9.58
C ARG A 159 -4.26 20.61 8.51
N TYR A 160 -4.38 20.02 7.33
CA TYR A 160 -3.48 20.25 6.22
C TYR A 160 -3.48 21.71 5.80
N ASP A 161 -4.66 22.28 5.56
CA ASP A 161 -4.84 23.70 5.21
C ASP A 161 -4.29 24.64 6.30
N PHE A 162 -4.33 24.22 7.56
CA PHE A 162 -3.85 25.01 8.68
C PHE A 162 -2.33 24.98 8.84
N TYR A 163 -1.69 23.82 8.62
CA TYR A 163 -0.27 23.62 8.91
C TYR A 163 0.64 23.74 7.66
N VAL A 164 0.10 23.56 6.46
CA VAL A 164 0.90 23.51 5.22
C VAL A 164 0.70 24.80 4.43
N ALA A 165 1.71 25.66 4.47
CA ALA A 165 1.72 26.92 3.72
C ALA A 165 2.08 26.70 2.23
N ASP A 166 3.07 25.84 1.98
CA ASP A 166 3.56 25.50 0.64
C ASP A 166 3.34 24.00 0.39
N SER A 167 2.26 23.68 -0.30
CA SER A 167 1.86 22.31 -0.62
C SER A 167 2.55 21.82 -1.90
N PRO A 168 3.16 20.62 -1.92
CA PRO A 168 3.58 19.98 -3.17
C PRO A 168 2.40 19.38 -3.95
N LEU A 169 1.20 19.36 -3.35
CA LEU A 169 -0.04 18.85 -3.95
C LEU A 169 -0.85 20.00 -4.54
N GLY A 170 -1.43 19.77 -5.71
CA GLY A 170 -2.38 20.66 -6.37
C GLY A 170 -3.79 20.62 -5.79
N GLU A 171 -4.15 19.58 -5.04
CA GLU A 171 -5.43 19.39 -4.37
C GLU A 171 -5.26 19.01 -2.89
N ARG A 172 -6.36 18.96 -2.13
CA ARG A 172 -6.33 18.50 -0.74
C ARG A 172 -6.03 17.00 -0.64
N PRO A 173 -5.42 16.51 0.46
CA PRO A 173 -5.12 15.10 0.63
C PRO A 173 -6.32 14.17 0.42
N SER A 174 -7.53 14.55 0.86
CA SER A 174 -8.73 13.75 0.65
C SER A 174 -9.09 13.51 -0.82
N PHE A 175 -8.71 14.42 -1.73
CA PHE A 175 -8.92 14.24 -3.17
C PHE A 175 -8.16 13.01 -3.67
N TYR A 176 -6.86 12.91 -3.37
CA TYR A 176 -6.05 11.77 -3.78
C TYR A 176 -6.47 10.48 -3.09
N VAL A 177 -6.83 10.54 -1.81
CA VAL A 177 -7.33 9.35 -1.12
C VAL A 177 -8.56 8.81 -1.84
N LYS A 178 -9.55 9.65 -2.17
CA LYS A 178 -10.76 9.22 -2.87
C LYS A 178 -10.53 8.81 -4.32
N ARG A 179 -9.54 9.40 -4.99
CA ARG A 179 -9.24 9.13 -6.41
C ARG A 179 -8.36 7.91 -6.62
N ASN A 180 -7.33 7.73 -5.78
CA ASN A 180 -6.25 6.78 -6.00
C ASN A 180 -6.21 5.63 -4.99
N ILE A 181 -6.96 5.71 -3.88
CA ILE A 181 -6.95 4.65 -2.84
C ILE A 181 -8.27 3.88 -2.82
N MET A 182 -8.16 2.55 -2.96
CA MET A 182 -9.25 1.62 -2.74
C MET A 182 -9.12 0.97 -1.36
N VAL A 183 -10.25 0.67 -0.72
CA VAL A 183 -10.29 0.08 0.62
C VAL A 183 -10.88 -1.33 0.59
N THR A 184 -10.35 -2.24 1.42
CA THR A 184 -10.95 -3.57 1.65
C THR A 184 -11.39 -3.73 3.09
N THR A 185 -12.28 -4.70 3.36
CA THR A 185 -12.88 -4.93 4.68
C THR A 185 -12.12 -5.93 5.54
N SER A 186 -10.87 -6.27 5.19
CA SER A 186 -10.10 -7.34 5.85
C SER A 186 -10.03 -7.15 7.37
N GLY A 187 -10.50 -8.12 8.15
CA GLY A 187 -10.49 -8.02 9.62
C GLY A 187 -11.50 -7.03 10.23
N VAL A 188 -12.26 -6.28 9.42
CA VAL A 188 -13.26 -5.30 9.87
C VAL A 188 -14.63 -5.66 9.26
N ASN A 189 -15.26 -6.68 9.82
CA ASN A 189 -16.57 -7.16 9.37
C ASN A 189 -17.72 -6.54 10.18
N ASP A 190 -17.82 -5.20 10.11
CA ASP A 190 -18.85 -4.42 10.80
C ASP A 190 -19.48 -3.39 9.85
N ALA A 191 -20.80 -3.21 9.96
CA ALA A 191 -21.56 -2.32 9.08
C ALA A 191 -21.32 -0.83 9.34
N ALA A 192 -20.99 -0.42 10.58
CA ALA A 192 -20.74 0.98 10.90
C ALA A 192 -19.50 1.56 10.20
N PRO A 193 -18.30 0.96 10.31
CA PRO A 193 -17.13 1.46 9.58
C PRO A 193 -17.27 1.28 8.07
N LEU A 194 -17.98 0.24 7.58
CA LEU A 194 -18.29 0.10 6.16
C LEU A 194 -19.14 1.25 5.63
N ARG A 195 -20.23 1.63 6.33
CA ARG A 195 -21.06 2.79 5.94
C ARG A 195 -20.24 4.07 5.92
N CYS A 196 -19.39 4.29 6.93
CA CYS A 196 -18.48 5.44 6.93
C CYS A 196 -17.56 5.45 5.71
N ALA A 197 -16.97 4.30 5.34
CA ALA A 197 -16.14 4.18 4.15
C ALA A 197 -16.93 4.53 2.88
N ILE A 198 -18.13 3.97 2.70
CA ILE A 198 -18.99 4.26 1.53
C ILE A 198 -19.39 5.75 1.48
N ASP A 199 -19.82 6.32 2.59
CA ASP A 199 -20.26 7.73 2.67
C ASP A 199 -19.13 8.71 2.31
N VAL A 200 -17.88 8.35 2.65
CA VAL A 200 -16.71 9.22 2.44
C VAL A 200 -16.04 8.98 1.09
N MET A 201 -15.88 7.72 0.69
CA MET A 201 -15.06 7.26 -0.44
C MET A 201 -15.89 6.93 -1.68
N GLY A 202 -17.19 6.67 -1.55
CA GLY A 202 -18.02 6.08 -2.60
C GLY A 202 -18.16 4.56 -2.49
N ALA A 203 -19.11 4.02 -3.25
CA ALA A 203 -19.41 2.59 -3.34
C ALA A 203 -18.69 1.92 -4.52
#